data_AF-M4T8U2-F1
#
_entry.id   AF-M4T8U2-F1
#
_cell.length_a   1.000
_cell.length_b   1.000
_cell.length_c   1.000
_cell.angle_alpha   90.00
_cell.angle_beta   90.00
_cell.angle_gamma   90.00
#
_symmetry.space_group_name_H-M   'P 1'
#
loop_
_entity.id
_entity.type
_entity.pdbx_description
1 polymer ?
#
loop_
_entity_poly.entity_id
_entity_poly.type
_entity_poly.pdbx_seq_one_letter_code
_entity_poly.pdbx_strand_id
1 'polypeptide(L)'
;FRWNWIVVLASGDDYGRENGHLLSQRLAHRDICIAFQETLPTPQPDQTMTPQDQERLEAIVGKLQQSTARVVVVFSPELALHNFFREVLRQNFTGAVWIASESWAIDPVLHNLTELQRAGTFLGITTQSVPIPGFSEFRVRRSRLGRPALNRSSGGATCNQECDTCLNTTESFN
;
A
#
# COMPACT_ATOMS: atom_id res chain seq x y z
N PHE A 1 -1.97 -1.41 25.36
CA PHE A 1 -3.04 -1.91 24.47
C PHE A 1 -3.71 -3.20 24.97
N ARG A 2 -3.00 -4.26 25.42
CA ARG A 2 -3.59 -5.52 25.98
C ARG A 2 -4.65 -6.19 25.08
N TRP A 3 -4.52 -6.06 23.76
CA TRP A 3 -5.39 -6.73 22.81
C TRP A 3 -5.06 -8.22 22.75
N ASN A 4 -6.10 -9.05 22.76
CA ASN A 4 -5.99 -10.51 22.67
C ASN A 4 -6.89 -11.11 21.58
N TRP A 5 -7.63 -10.28 20.83
CA TRP A 5 -8.53 -10.72 19.76
C TRP A 5 -8.36 -9.79 18.56
N ILE A 6 -7.85 -10.32 17.45
CA ILE A 6 -7.53 -9.56 16.25
C ILE A 6 -8.17 -10.17 15.01
N VAL A 7 -8.36 -9.37 13.96
CA VAL A 7 -8.67 -9.83 12.61
C VAL A 7 -7.43 -9.69 11.75
N VAL A 8 -7.20 -10.63 10.83
CA VAL A 8 -6.14 -10.52 9.83
C VAL A 8 -6.75 -10.42 8.44
N LEU A 9 -6.42 -9.35 7.71
CA LEU A 9 -6.74 -9.20 6.29
C LEU A 9 -5.44 -9.27 5.50
N ALA A 10 -5.40 -10.09 4.47
CA ALA A 10 -4.20 -10.29 3.65
C ALA A 10 -4.54 -10.17 2.15
N SER A 11 -3.64 -9.63 1.34
CA SER A 11 -3.73 -9.76 -0.12
C SER A 11 -3.52 -11.21 -0.57
N GLY A 12 -4.08 -11.55 -1.73
CA GLY A 12 -3.93 -12.85 -2.35
C GLY A 12 -2.60 -13.06 -3.08
N ASP A 13 -1.58 -12.23 -2.82
CA ASP A 13 -0.23 -12.38 -3.34
C ASP A 13 0.72 -12.94 -2.27
N ASP A 14 1.98 -13.15 -2.63
CA ASP A 14 2.97 -13.70 -1.69
C ASP A 14 3.23 -12.76 -0.52
N TYR A 15 3.19 -11.44 -0.74
CA TYR A 15 3.34 -10.46 0.32
C TYR A 15 2.27 -10.63 1.42
N GLY A 16 0.99 -10.68 1.05
CA GLY A 16 -0.10 -10.84 2.01
C GLY A 16 -0.07 -12.21 2.69
N ARG A 17 0.08 -13.29 1.90
CA ARG A 17 0.08 -14.67 2.40
C ARG A 17 1.22 -14.95 3.36
N GLU A 18 2.45 -14.62 2.99
CA GLU A 18 3.62 -14.92 3.81
C GLU A 18 3.61 -14.13 5.12
N ASN A 19 3.28 -12.84 5.08
CA ASN A 19 3.21 -12.02 6.29
C ASN A 19 2.07 -12.44 7.22
N GLY A 20 0.89 -12.79 6.68
CA GLY A 20 -0.21 -13.34 7.47
C GLY A 20 0.14 -14.67 8.12
N HIS A 21 0.83 -15.55 7.40
CA HIS A 21 1.32 -16.82 7.93
C HIS A 21 2.36 -16.61 9.03
N LEU A 22 3.35 -15.74 8.80
CA LEU A 22 4.39 -15.43 9.77
C LEU A 22 3.80 -14.80 11.04
N LEU A 23 2.81 -13.92 10.91
CA LEU A 23 2.08 -13.37 12.06
C LEU A 23 1.42 -14.50 12.84
N SER A 24 0.69 -15.39 12.17
CA SER A 24 0.01 -16.53 12.81
C SER A 24 0.99 -17.42 13.59
N GLN A 25 2.15 -17.74 13.00
CA GLN A 25 3.21 -18.48 13.69
C GLN A 25 3.73 -17.75 14.94
N ARG A 26 3.96 -16.43 14.83
CA ARG A 26 4.45 -15.62 15.96
C ARG A 26 3.42 -15.52 17.09
N LEU A 27 2.14 -15.58 16.77
CA LEU A 27 1.05 -15.53 17.74
C LEU A 27 0.70 -16.89 18.34
N ALA A 28 1.13 -18.01 17.75
CA ALA A 28 0.79 -19.37 18.20
C ALA A 28 1.16 -19.66 19.68
N HIS A 29 2.15 -18.96 20.22
CA HIS A 29 2.60 -19.08 21.62
C HIS A 29 2.39 -17.80 22.42
N ARG A 30 1.42 -16.96 22.02
CA ARG A 30 1.06 -15.69 22.67
C ARG A 30 -0.41 -15.72 23.07
N ASP A 31 -0.77 -14.91 24.06
CA ASP A 31 -2.16 -14.73 24.50
C ASP A 31 -2.97 -13.82 23.55
N ILE A 32 -2.88 -14.09 22.24
CA ILE A 32 -3.57 -13.34 21.19
C ILE A 32 -4.16 -14.33 20.20
N CYS A 33 -5.46 -14.26 19.98
CA CYS A 33 -6.17 -15.10 19.03
C CYS A 33 -6.58 -14.30 17.79
N ILE A 34 -6.55 -14.98 16.64
CA ILE A 34 -7.08 -14.47 15.38
C ILE A 34 -8.55 -14.88 15.32
N ALA A 35 -9.45 -13.91 15.35
CA ALA A 35 -10.90 -14.10 15.29
C ALA A 35 -11.31 -14.73 13.95
N PHE A 36 -10.75 -14.18 12.88
CA PHE A 36 -10.81 -14.74 11.54
C PHE A 36 -9.71 -14.12 10.67
N GLN A 37 -9.43 -14.79 9.56
CA GLN A 37 -8.54 -14.30 8.52
C GLN A 37 -9.28 -14.30 7.19
N GLU A 38 -9.19 -13.21 6.43
CA GLU A 38 -9.76 -13.08 5.09
C GLU A 38 -8.71 -12.65 4.07
N THR A 39 -8.94 -13.06 2.82
CA THR A 39 -8.13 -12.64 1.68
C THR A 39 -8.85 -11.55 0.90
N LEU A 40 -8.19 -10.40 0.72
CA LEU A 40 -8.68 -9.30 -0.10
C LEU A 40 -8.62 -9.69 -1.58
N PRO A 41 -9.63 -9.30 -2.39
CA PRO A 41 -9.58 -9.47 -3.83
C PRO A 41 -8.34 -8.80 -4.45
N THR A 42 -7.69 -9.51 -5.36
CA THR A 42 -6.56 -8.97 -6.12
C THR A 42 -7.09 -7.99 -7.18
N PRO A 43 -6.59 -6.75 -7.24
CA PRO A 43 -6.95 -5.81 -8.29
C PRO A 43 -6.65 -6.35 -9.67
N GLN A 44 -7.57 -6.13 -10.61
CA GLN A 44 -7.31 -6.45 -12.02
C GLN A 44 -6.25 -5.52 -12.62
N PRO A 45 -5.54 -5.93 -13.68
CA PRO A 45 -4.53 -5.09 -14.34
C PRO A 45 -5.08 -3.75 -14.86
N ASP A 46 -6.33 -3.74 -15.29
CA ASP A 46 -7.05 -2.54 -15.74
C ASP A 46 -7.74 -1.79 -14.58
N GLN A 47 -7.49 -2.23 -13.34
CA GLN A 47 -8.04 -1.69 -12.09
C GLN A 47 -9.57 -1.73 -12.03
N THR A 48 -10.22 -2.54 -12.85
CA THR A 48 -11.67 -2.70 -12.81
C THR A 48 -12.10 -3.51 -11.60
N MET A 49 -13.18 -3.06 -10.97
CA MET A 49 -13.86 -3.79 -9.90
C MET A 49 -14.89 -4.73 -10.53
N THR A 50 -14.72 -6.04 -10.37
CA THR A 50 -15.74 -6.98 -10.83
C THR A 50 -16.90 -7.06 -9.83
N PRO A 51 -18.11 -7.45 -10.25
CA PRO A 51 -19.23 -7.69 -9.33
C PRO A 51 -18.88 -8.72 -8.24
N GLN A 52 -18.06 -9.73 -8.58
CA GLN A 52 -17.63 -10.75 -7.63
C GLN A 52 -16.66 -10.18 -6.58
N ASP A 53 -15.75 -9.30 -6.99
CA ASP A 53 -14.83 -8.65 -6.05
C ASP A 53 -15.59 -7.73 -5.09
N GLN A 54 -16.59 -7.00 -5.60
CA GLN A 54 -17.48 -6.18 -4.78
C GLN A 54 -18.23 -7.03 -3.75
N GLU A 55 -18.84 -8.15 -4.15
CA GLU A 55 -19.54 -9.06 -3.23
C GLU A 55 -18.61 -9.62 -2.14
N ARG A 56 -17.36 -9.93 -2.50
CA ARG A 56 -16.33 -10.37 -1.54
C ARG A 56 -15.98 -9.27 -0.55
N LEU A 57 -15.76 -8.04 -1.00
CA LEU A 57 -15.50 -6.91 -0.11
C LEU A 57 -16.67 -6.67 0.83
N GLU A 58 -17.90 -6.73 0.31
CA GLU A 58 -19.12 -6.61 1.10
C GLU A 58 -19.21 -7.65 2.21
N ALA A 59 -18.93 -8.91 1.88
CA ALA A 59 -18.92 -10.01 2.83
C ALA A 59 -17.81 -9.86 3.90
N ILE A 60 -16.62 -9.39 3.52
CA ILE A 60 -15.52 -9.15 4.46
C ILE A 60 -15.90 -8.04 5.46
N VAL A 61 -16.46 -6.92 4.98
CA VAL A 61 -16.91 -5.83 5.87
C VAL A 61 -18.08 -6.28 6.74
N GLY A 62 -19.00 -7.08 6.21
CA GLY A 62 -20.06 -7.71 7.00
C GLY A 62 -19.52 -8.60 8.13
N LYS A 63 -18.48 -9.39 7.88
CA LYS A 63 -17.79 -10.18 8.93
C LYS A 63 -17.11 -9.29 9.98
N LEU A 64 -16.49 -8.19 9.56
CA LEU A 64 -15.92 -7.20 10.48
C LEU A 64 -16.98 -6.60 11.41
N GLN A 65 -18.16 -6.29 10.88
CA GLN A 65 -19.28 -5.75 11.67
C GLN A 65 -19.81 -6.75 12.70
N GLN A 66 -19.86 -8.04 12.35
CA GLN A 66 -20.34 -9.11 13.24
C GLN A 66 -19.32 -9.51 14.31
N SER A 67 -18.04 -9.21 14.09
CA SER A 67 -16.96 -9.54 15.02
C SER A 67 -16.87 -8.56 16.19
N THR A 68 -16.52 -9.07 17.36
CA THR A 68 -16.16 -8.26 18.53
C THR A 68 -14.71 -7.75 18.47
N ALA A 69 -13.87 -8.35 17.61
CA ALA A 69 -12.52 -7.88 17.37
C ALA A 69 -12.56 -6.49 16.72
N ARG A 70 -11.87 -5.52 17.32
CA ARG A 70 -11.71 -4.17 16.75
C ARG A 70 -10.31 -3.90 16.23
N VAL A 71 -9.34 -4.76 16.51
CA VAL A 71 -7.98 -4.63 15.96
C VAL A 71 -7.90 -5.42 14.66
N VAL A 72 -7.60 -4.75 13.57
CA VAL A 72 -7.52 -5.34 12.23
C VAL A 72 -6.11 -5.15 11.70
N VAL A 73 -5.36 -6.25 11.54
CA VAL A 73 -4.03 -6.24 10.95
C VAL A 73 -4.15 -6.48 9.45
N VAL A 74 -3.52 -5.61 8.64
CA VAL A 74 -3.67 -5.66 7.18
C VAL A 74 -2.32 -5.76 6.48
N PHE A 75 -2.11 -6.88 5.80
CA PHE A 75 -0.96 -7.13 4.92
C PHE A 75 -1.40 -7.10 3.47
N SER A 76 -1.24 -5.94 2.82
CA SER A 76 -1.63 -5.78 1.43
C SER A 76 -0.82 -4.66 0.77
N PRO A 77 -0.57 -4.75 -0.55
CA PRO A 77 -0.23 -3.58 -1.36
C PRO A 77 -1.36 -2.54 -1.35
N GLU A 78 -1.00 -1.28 -1.59
CA GLU A 78 -1.90 -0.12 -1.69
C GLU A 78 -3.13 -0.37 -2.58
N LEU A 79 -2.91 -0.90 -3.79
CA LEU A 79 -3.94 -0.95 -4.83
C LEU A 79 -5.19 -1.76 -4.42
N ALA A 80 -5.02 -2.80 -3.61
CA ALA A 80 -6.15 -3.61 -3.13
C ALA A 80 -6.95 -2.92 -2.02
N LEU A 81 -6.34 -1.96 -1.32
CA LEU A 81 -6.92 -1.31 -0.15
C LEU A 81 -7.83 -0.14 -0.49
N HIS A 82 -7.61 0.54 -1.62
CA HIS A 82 -8.45 1.66 -2.03
C HIS A 82 -9.93 1.25 -2.08
N ASN A 83 -10.23 0.17 -2.80
CA ASN A 83 -11.61 -0.31 -2.94
C ASN A 83 -12.18 -0.88 -1.65
N PHE A 84 -11.36 -1.61 -0.87
CA PHE A 84 -11.75 -2.13 0.43
C PHE A 84 -12.16 -1.00 1.39
N PHE A 85 -11.37 0.07 1.49
CA PHE A 85 -11.69 1.17 2.39
C PHE A 85 -12.87 2.02 1.90
N ARG A 86 -13.11 2.12 0.58
CA ARG A 86 -14.38 2.68 0.07
C ARG A 86 -15.58 1.85 0.54
N GLU A 87 -15.45 0.53 0.55
CA GLU A 87 -16.51 -0.35 1.04
C GLU A 87 -16.73 -0.23 2.55
N VAL A 88 -15.65 -0.14 3.33
CA VAL A 88 -15.70 0.16 4.78
C VAL A 88 -16.48 1.45 5.06
N LEU A 89 -16.19 2.51 4.30
CA LEU A 89 -16.89 3.79 4.42
C LEU A 89 -18.35 3.69 3.98
N ARG A 90 -18.62 2.99 2.87
CA ARG A 90 -19.99 2.78 2.35
C ARG A 90 -20.89 2.09 3.38
N GLN A 91 -20.35 1.11 4.12
CA GLN A 91 -21.08 0.39 5.16
C GLN A 91 -21.00 1.05 6.54
N ASN A 92 -20.40 2.24 6.67
CA ASN A 92 -20.23 2.96 7.93
C ASN A 92 -19.57 2.10 9.04
N PHE A 93 -18.60 1.25 8.68
CA PHE A 93 -17.85 0.50 9.67
C PHE A 93 -16.81 1.43 10.34
N THR A 94 -16.91 1.56 11.66
CA THR A 94 -16.13 2.52 12.45
C THR A 94 -15.58 1.89 13.73
N GLY A 95 -14.73 2.62 14.45
CA GLY A 95 -14.24 2.20 15.77
C GLY A 95 -13.20 1.08 15.74
N ALA A 96 -12.63 0.78 14.57
CA ALA A 96 -11.54 -0.17 14.44
C ALA A 96 -10.17 0.49 14.73
N VAL A 97 -9.20 -0.33 15.13
CA VAL A 97 -7.78 0.00 15.14
C VAL A 97 -7.14 -0.78 14.00
N TRP A 98 -6.73 -0.07 12.96
CA TRP A 98 -6.10 -0.61 11.77
C TRP A 98 -4.58 -0.65 11.98
N ILE A 99 -4.00 -1.85 12.01
CA ILE A 99 -2.54 -2.02 12.02
C ILE A 99 -2.08 -2.08 10.57
N ALA A 100 -1.47 -0.99 10.12
CA ALA A 100 -0.99 -0.82 8.76
C ALA A 100 0.44 -1.34 8.63
N SER A 101 0.65 -2.25 7.68
CA SER A 101 1.98 -2.70 7.30
C SER A 101 2.73 -1.59 6.55
N GLU A 102 4.05 -1.73 6.48
CA GLU A 102 4.95 -0.74 5.88
C GLU A 102 4.58 -0.40 4.43
N SER A 103 4.03 -1.35 3.69
CA SER A 103 3.60 -1.18 2.30
C SER A 103 2.52 -0.13 2.07
N TRP A 104 1.76 0.27 3.10
CA TRP A 104 0.63 1.21 2.92
C TRP A 104 0.43 2.21 4.07
N ALA A 105 1.24 2.15 5.13
CA ALA A 105 1.11 3.04 6.28
C ALA A 105 1.26 4.55 5.93
N ILE A 106 2.07 4.86 4.91
CA ILE A 106 2.35 6.23 4.45
C ILE A 106 1.79 6.49 3.05
N ASP A 107 0.78 5.71 2.66
CA ASP A 107 0.22 5.71 1.32
C ASP A 107 -0.56 6.98 0.96
N PRO A 108 -0.13 7.78 -0.04
CA PRO A 108 -0.76 9.07 -0.32
C PRO A 108 -2.20 8.93 -0.84
N VAL A 109 -2.55 7.85 -1.54
CA VAL A 109 -3.92 7.66 -2.07
C VAL A 109 -4.90 7.40 -0.93
N LEU A 110 -4.54 6.54 0.02
CA LEU A 110 -5.35 6.29 1.21
C LEU A 110 -5.38 7.50 2.16
N HIS A 111 -4.26 8.22 2.31
CA HIS A 111 -4.23 9.46 3.11
C HIS A 111 -5.13 10.56 2.52
N ASN A 112 -5.31 10.59 1.19
CA ASN A 112 -6.21 11.53 0.52
C ASN A 112 -7.69 11.19 0.67
N LEU A 113 -8.04 9.97 1.11
CA LEU A 113 -9.40 9.63 1.51
C LEU A 113 -9.69 10.27 2.87
N THR A 114 -10.02 11.57 2.88
CA THR A 114 -10.22 12.34 4.12
C THR A 114 -11.27 11.75 5.06
N GLU A 115 -12.27 11.06 4.51
CA GLU A 115 -13.30 10.37 5.30
C GLU A 115 -12.79 9.11 6.00
N LEU A 116 -11.63 8.57 5.60
CA LEU A 116 -11.07 7.33 6.13
C LEU A 116 -10.81 7.40 7.63
N GLN A 117 -10.57 8.60 8.17
CA GLN A 117 -10.46 8.81 9.63
C GLN A 117 -11.72 8.38 10.40
N ARG A 118 -12.90 8.35 9.75
CA ARG A 118 -14.14 7.83 10.36
C ARG A 118 -14.08 6.32 10.60
N ALA A 119 -13.28 5.58 9.82
CA ALA A 119 -13.13 4.13 9.97
C ALA A 119 -12.40 3.73 11.26
N GLY A 120 -11.73 4.68 11.92
CA GLY A 120 -11.13 4.49 13.25
C GLY A 120 -9.70 4.99 13.34
N THR A 121 -8.89 4.32 14.17
CA THR A 121 -7.49 4.70 14.42
C THR A 121 -6.56 3.87 13.54
N PHE A 122 -5.55 4.51 12.95
CA PHE A 122 -4.54 3.84 12.13
C PHE A 122 -3.20 3.86 12.87
N LEU A 123 -2.59 2.70 13.04
CA LEU A 123 -1.25 2.52 13.59
C LEU A 123 -0.37 1.90 12.52
N GLY A 124 0.48 2.71 11.91
CA GLY A 124 1.35 2.30 10.83
C GLY A 124 2.75 1.93 11.28
N ILE A 125 3.33 0.93 10.63
CA ILE A 125 4.75 0.63 10.67
C ILE A 125 5.40 1.29 9.46
N THR A 126 6.55 1.94 9.61
CA THR A 126 7.27 2.55 8.49
C THR A 126 8.77 2.31 8.65
N THR A 127 9.50 2.30 7.53
CA THR A 127 10.95 2.31 7.54
C THR A 127 11.49 3.61 8.15
N GLN A 128 12.63 3.53 8.81
CA GLN A 128 13.29 4.71 9.34
C GLN A 128 13.65 5.68 8.20
N SER A 129 13.29 6.96 8.37
CA SER A 129 13.76 8.02 7.48
C SER A 129 15.27 8.21 7.63
N VAL A 130 16.00 8.06 6.53
CA VAL A 130 17.45 8.25 6.48
C VAL A 130 17.74 9.40 5.51
N PRO A 131 18.44 10.47 5.94
CA PRO A 131 18.83 11.54 5.03
C PRO A 131 19.90 11.05 4.06
N ILE A 132 19.74 11.39 2.78
CA ILE A 132 20.75 11.16 1.75
C ILE A 132 21.23 12.55 1.26
N PRO A 133 22.31 13.09 1.83
CA PRO A 133 22.82 14.41 1.44
C PRO A 133 23.10 14.48 -0.07
N GLY A 134 22.67 15.56 -0.72
CA GLY A 134 22.82 15.73 -2.17
C GLY A 134 21.70 15.10 -3.03
N PHE A 135 20.82 14.27 -2.46
CA PHE A 135 19.77 13.58 -3.23
C PHE A 135 18.68 14.55 -3.72
N SER A 136 18.31 15.54 -2.90
CA SER A 136 17.33 16.56 -3.28
C SER A 136 17.82 17.40 -4.46
N GLU A 137 19.09 17.79 -4.43
CA GLU A 137 19.77 18.54 -5.48
C GLU A 137 19.88 17.69 -6.75
N PHE A 138 20.23 16.41 -6.61
CA PHE A 138 20.27 15.47 -7.72
C PHE A 138 18.89 15.34 -8.40
N ARG A 139 17.82 15.16 -7.62
CA ARG A 139 16.45 15.01 -8.14
C ARG A 139 15.98 16.22 -8.95
N VAL A 140 16.35 17.43 -8.53
CA VAL A 140 15.93 18.68 -9.19
C VAL A 140 16.93 19.12 -10.27
N ARG A 141 18.08 18.44 -10.39
CA ARG A 141 19.06 18.70 -11.43
C ARG A 141 18.47 18.35 -12.78
N ARG A 142 17.80 19.31 -13.41
CA ARG A 142 17.52 19.28 -14.84
C ARG A 142 18.86 19.04 -15.52
N SER A 143 18.96 17.96 -16.29
CA SER A 143 20.06 17.79 -17.22
C SER A 143 20.07 19.05 -18.09
N ARG A 144 21.01 19.96 -17.81
CA ARG A 144 21.35 21.02 -18.74
C ARG A 144 22.11 20.34 -19.87
N LEU A 145 21.43 19.49 -20.63
CA LEU A 145 21.83 19.16 -21.98
C LEU A 145 21.64 20.46 -22.76
N GLY A 146 22.62 21.36 -22.64
CA GLY A 146 22.96 22.17 -23.79
C GLY A 146 23.16 21.18 -24.92
N ARG A 147 22.40 21.32 -26.01
CA ARG A 147 22.54 20.51 -27.21
C ARG A 147 24.03 20.21 -27.42
N PRO A 148 24.47 18.95 -27.40
CA PRO A 148 25.86 18.65 -27.73
C PRO A 148 26.12 19.28 -29.09
N ALA A 149 27.22 20.04 -29.21
CA ALA A 149 27.68 20.41 -30.53
C ALA A 149 27.84 19.11 -31.33
N LEU A 150 27.11 18.98 -32.44
CA LEU A 150 27.22 17.87 -33.38
C LEU A 150 28.65 17.81 -33.90
N ASN A 151 29.52 17.15 -33.15
CA ASN A 151 30.81 16.64 -33.58
C ASN A 151 31.44 15.86 -32.44
N ARG A 152 31.17 14.55 -32.37
CA ARG A 152 32.22 13.57 -32.10
C ARG A 152 31.76 12.18 -32.51
N SER A 153 32.64 11.57 -33.29
CA SER A 153 32.67 10.18 -33.70
C SER A 153 32.50 9.25 -32.49
N SER A 154 31.68 8.22 -32.68
CA SER A 154 31.24 7.27 -31.66
C SER A 154 32.40 6.64 -30.87
N GLY A 155 32.30 6.67 -29.56
CA GLY A 155 33.02 5.77 -28.66
C GLY A 155 32.00 5.12 -27.75
N GLY A 156 31.67 3.85 -28.03
CA GLY A 156 30.93 2.88 -27.20
C GLY A 156 29.81 3.41 -26.30
N ALA A 157 28.55 3.11 -26.65
CA ALA A 157 27.42 3.36 -25.76
C ALA A 157 27.60 2.59 -24.44
N THR A 158 27.91 3.31 -23.36
CA THR A 158 27.81 2.79 -22.00
C THR A 158 26.39 3.01 -21.51
N CYS A 159 25.77 2.02 -20.86
CA CYS A 159 24.52 2.20 -20.12
C CYS A 159 24.77 3.04 -18.86
N ASN A 160 25.01 4.34 -19.01
CA ASN A 160 24.85 5.31 -17.93
C ASN A 160 23.47 5.97 -18.04
N GLN A 161 22.98 6.56 -16.95
CA GLN A 161 21.70 7.32 -16.95
C GLN A 161 21.79 8.64 -17.75
N GLU A 162 22.83 8.83 -18.56
CA GLU A 162 22.93 9.95 -19.49
C GLU A 162 22.16 9.59 -20.77
N CYS A 163 20.86 9.85 -20.75
CA CYS A 163 20.05 9.77 -21.95
C CYS A 163 20.21 11.07 -22.77
N ASP A 164 20.84 10.98 -23.94
CA ASP A 164 20.91 12.08 -24.92
C ASP A 164 19.52 12.47 -25.48
N THR A 165 18.55 11.57 -25.35
CA THR A 165 17.15 11.74 -25.77
C THR A 165 16.19 11.37 -24.63
N CYS A 166 16.24 12.09 -23.51
CA CYS A 166 15.16 12.02 -22.52
C CYS A 166 13.86 12.53 -23.14
N LEU A 167 12.89 11.65 -23.35
CA LEU A 167 11.50 12.05 -23.63
C LEU A 167 11.02 12.93 -22.46
N ASN A 168 10.48 14.10 -22.81
CA ASN A 168 10.00 15.12 -21.88
C ASN A 168 8.87 14.53 -21.03
N THR A 169 9.20 13.91 -19.90
CA THR A 169 8.29 13.16 -19.02
C THR A 169 7.47 14.07 -18.11
N THR A 170 7.57 15.39 -18.32
CA THR A 170 6.93 16.41 -17.49
C THR A 170 5.41 16.55 -17.73
N GLU A 171 4.81 15.77 -18.64
CA GLU A 171 3.38 15.91 -18.96
C GLU A 171 2.44 14.88 -18.34
N SER A 172 2.92 13.86 -17.61
CA SER A 172 2.05 12.77 -17.14
C SER A 172 1.55 12.85 -15.69
N PHE A 173 1.75 13.96 -14.97
CA PHE A 173 1.13 14.15 -13.65
C PHE A 173 0.64 15.59 -13.46
N ASN A 174 -0.52 15.89 -14.03
CA ASN A 174 -1.45 16.94 -13.59
C ASN A 174 -2.87 16.39 -13.70
#